data_AF-A0A413M1N1-F1
#
_entry.id   AF-A0A413M1N1-F1
#
_cell.length_a   1.000
_cell.length_b   1.000
_cell.length_c   1.000
_cell.angle_alpha   90.00
_cell.angle_beta   90.00
_cell.angle_gamma   90.00
#
_symmetry.space_group_name_H-M   'P 1'
#
loop_
_entity.id
_entity.type
_entity.pdbx_description
1 polymer ?
#
loop_
_entity_poly.entity_id
_entity_poly.type
_entity_poly.pdbx_seq_one_letter_code
_entity_poly.pdbx_strand_id
1 'polypeptide(L)'
;MKYDKIVEAIFIERPNRFIARVKIDGAEEVELVHVKNTGRCRELLLPGAEVILEDCIEKNPNRKTRYDMIVLNQSMPLETAGWISIWKKESKNI
;
A
#
# COMPACT_ATOMS: atom_id res chain seq x y z
N MET A 1 0.05 -19.19 -3.00
CA MET A 1 0.85 -18.70 -1.86
C MET A 1 -0.09 -18.52 -0.68
N LYS A 2 0.23 -19.03 0.52
CA LYS A 2 -0.53 -18.75 1.73
C LYS A 2 0.12 -17.56 2.44
N TYR A 3 -0.68 -16.54 2.74
CA TYR A 3 -0.29 -15.39 3.54
C TYR A 3 -0.83 -15.64 4.95
N ASP A 4 0.06 -15.89 5.90
CA ASP A 4 -0.34 -16.39 7.22
C ASP A 4 -0.75 -15.25 8.16
N LYS A 5 -0.11 -14.08 8.03
CA LYS A 5 -0.35 -12.89 8.86
C LYS A 5 -0.39 -11.65 7.99
N ILE A 6 -1.59 -11.16 7.76
CA ILE A 6 -1.85 -9.98 6.95
C ILE A 6 -2.10 -8.78 7.87
N VAL A 7 -1.50 -7.63 7.55
CA VAL A 7 -1.67 -6.37 8.27
C VAL A 7 -2.04 -5.26 7.29
N GLU A 8 -3.04 -4.46 7.64
CA GLU A 8 -3.45 -3.29 6.87
C GLU A 8 -2.65 -2.06 7.28
N ALA A 9 -2.30 -1.22 6.30
CA ALA A 9 -1.58 0.01 6.53
C ALA A 9 -1.91 1.06 5.46
N ILE A 10 -1.57 2.32 5.73
CA ILE A 10 -1.67 3.42 4.78
C ILE A 10 -0.29 3.70 4.18
N PHE A 11 -0.21 3.72 2.85
CA PHE A 11 1.00 4.08 2.14
C PHE A 11 1.31 5.57 2.29
N ILE A 12 2.54 5.88 2.69
CA ILE A 12 3.01 7.27 2.82
C ILE A 12 3.85 7.64 1.61
N GLU A 13 4.97 6.94 1.42
CA GLU A 13 5.90 7.21 0.32
C GLU A 13 6.81 6.01 0.03
N ARG A 14 7.49 6.05 -1.12
CA ARG A 14 8.44 5.02 -1.55
C ARG A 14 9.78 5.68 -1.86
N PRO A 15 10.68 5.80 -0.86
CA PRO A 15 11.96 6.51 -1.04
C PRO A 15 12.87 5.83 -2.09
N ASN A 16 12.75 4.52 -2.28
CA ASN A 16 13.46 3.80 -3.33
C ASN A 16 12.69 2.58 -3.83
N ARG A 17 13.21 1.90 -4.86
CA ARG A 17 12.48 0.80 -5.51
C ARG A 17 12.24 -0.44 -4.64
N PHE A 18 12.86 -0.54 -3.47
CA PHE A 18 12.77 -1.70 -2.59
C PHE A 18 12.15 -1.39 -1.22
N ILE A 19 11.92 -0.12 -0.88
CA ILE A 19 11.47 0.31 0.45
C ILE A 19 10.29 1.25 0.32
N ALA A 20 9.25 1.01 1.10
CA ALA A 20 8.13 1.92 1.31
C ALA A 20 8.01 2.29 2.79
N ARG A 21 7.50 3.49 3.05
CA ARG A 21 7.07 3.96 4.36
C ARG A 21 5.55 3.84 4.43
N VAL A 22 5.07 3.22 5.50
CA VAL A 22 3.64 2.96 5.71
C VAL A 22 3.25 3.25 7.15
N LYS A 23 1.97 3.55 7.36
CA LYS A 23 1.37 3.73 8.68
C LYS A 23 0.46 2.55 8.97
N ILE A 24 0.87 1.67 9.88
CA ILE A 24 0.04 0.54 10.29
C ILE A 24 -1.08 1.06 11.20
N ASP A 25 -2.30 0.54 11.04
CA ASP A 25 -3.43 0.93 11.88
C ASP A 25 -3.13 0.60 13.37
N GLY A 26 -3.44 1.56 14.25
CA GLY A 26 -3.12 1.47 15.68
C GLY A 26 -1.63 1.65 16.06
N ALA A 27 -0.72 1.84 15.10
CA ALA A 27 0.68 2.14 15.40
C ALA A 27 0.94 3.66 15.39
N GLU A 28 1.66 4.20 16.38
CA GLU A 28 2.04 5.63 16.43
C GLU A 28 3.18 5.98 15.46
N GLU A 29 4.02 5.01 15.12
CA GLU A 29 5.19 5.23 14.27
C GLU A 29 4.97 4.84 12.81
N VAL A 30 5.86 5.34 11.95
CA VAL A 30 5.93 4.97 10.54
C VAL A 30 6.87 3.79 10.37
N GLU A 31 6.39 2.74 9.69
CA GLU A 31 7.13 1.51 9.49
C GLU A 31 7.78 1.46 8.10
N LEU A 32 9.00 0.90 8.03
CA LEU A 32 9.71 0.63 6.78
C LEU A 32 9.44 -0.80 6.31
N VAL A 33 8.88 -0.93 5.11
CA VAL A 33 8.48 -2.23 4.54
C VAL A 33 9.17 -2.49 3.21
N HIS A 34 9.42 -3.76 2.92
CA HIS A 34 10.04 -4.15 1.67
C HIS A 34 9.01 -4.23 0.54
N VAL A 35 9.36 -3.66 -0.61
CA VAL A 35 8.55 -3.68 -1.83
C VAL A 35 9.13 -4.71 -2.79
N LYS A 36 8.42 -5.83 -2.96
CA LYS A 36 8.82 -6.93 -3.87
C LYS A 36 8.71 -6.53 -5.34
N ASN A 37 7.72 -5.69 -5.69
CA ASN A 37 7.42 -5.34 -7.09
C ASN A 37 8.13 -4.05 -7.52
N THR A 38 9.27 -4.21 -8.19
CA THR A 38 10.26 -3.14 -8.35
C THR A 38 9.99 -2.13 -9.49
N GLY A 39 9.15 -2.47 -10.49
CA GLY A 39 9.04 -1.68 -11.74
C GLY A 39 7.69 -1.02 -12.03
N ARG A 40 6.57 -1.77 -11.99
CA ARG A 40 5.27 -1.33 -12.56
C ARG A 40 4.36 -0.51 -11.64
N CYS A 41 4.72 -0.34 -10.37
CA CYS A 41 3.80 0.22 -9.38
C CYS A 41 4.06 1.68 -9.01
N ARG A 42 4.96 2.40 -9.70
CA ARG A 42 5.34 3.77 -9.29
C ARG A 42 4.17 4.76 -9.39
N GLU A 43 3.36 4.62 -10.44
CA GLU A 43 2.13 5.39 -10.64
C GLU A 43 0.91 4.84 -9.88
N LEU A 44 1.03 3.63 -9.32
CA LEU A 44 -0.03 3.01 -8.52
C LEU A 44 0.08 3.31 -7.01
N LEU A 45 1.27 3.71 -6.57
CA LEU A 45 1.63 4.02 -5.19
C LEU A 45 1.34 5.49 -4.86
N LEU A 46 0.05 5.82 -4.75
CA LEU A 46 -0.37 7.15 -4.33
C LEU A 46 -0.33 7.27 -2.80
N PRO A 47 0.26 8.34 -2.24
CA PRO A 47 0.16 8.63 -0.82
C PRO A 47 -1.30 8.59 -0.34
N GLY A 48 -1.54 7.95 0.80
CA GLY A 48 -2.88 7.74 1.36
C GLY A 48 -3.58 6.46 0.90
N ALA A 49 -3.04 5.74 -0.08
CA ALA A 49 -3.62 4.47 -0.51
C ALA A 49 -3.50 3.39 0.59
N GLU A 50 -4.53 2.58 0.74
CA GLU A 50 -4.49 1.39 1.58
C GLU A 50 -3.54 0.34 0.99
N VAL A 51 -2.75 -0.30 1.85
CA VAL A 51 -1.84 -1.36 1.47
C VAL A 51 -1.97 -2.54 2.41
N ILE A 52 -1.69 -3.71 1.85
CA ILE A 52 -1.69 -4.97 2.55
C ILE A 52 -0.24 -5.44 2.71
N LEU A 53 0.13 -5.70 3.96
CA LEU A 53 1.44 -6.17 4.37
C LEU A 53 1.38 -7.63 4.81
N GLU A 54 2.46 -8.38 4.60
CA GLU A 54 2.68 -9.70 5.20
C GLU A 54 3.79 -9.61 6.24
N ASP A 55 3.49 -10.05 7.45
CA ASP A 55 4.48 -10.22 8.50
C ASP A 55 5.37 -11.43 8.20
N CYS A 56 6.66 -11.17 7.98
CA CYS A 56 7.62 -12.18 7.56
C CYS A 56 8.59 -12.60 8.66
N ILE A 57 8.44 -12.09 9.89
CA ILE A 57 9.44 -12.32 10.94
C ILE A 57 9.60 -13.81 11.30
N GLU A 58 8.50 -14.57 11.30
CA GLU A 58 8.53 -16.00 11.60
C GLU A 58 9.17 -16.83 10.47
N LYS A 59 9.12 -16.32 9.23
CA LYS A 59 9.72 -16.99 8.07
C LYS A 59 11.24 -16.79 8.01
N ASN A 60 11.72 -15.62 8.43
CA ASN A 60 13.14 -15.32 8.53
C ASN A 60 13.38 -14.21 9.58
N PRO A 61 13.85 -14.59 10.78
CA PRO A 61 14.10 -13.63 11.86
C PRO A 61 15.20 -12.61 11.57
N ASN A 62 16.11 -12.90 10.62
CA ASN A 62 17.26 -12.04 10.31
C ASN A 62 16.95 -10.96 9.27
N ARG A 63 15.67 -10.75 8.93
CA ARG A 63 15.27 -9.74 7.95
C ARG A 63 15.46 -8.33 8.50
N LYS A 64 15.94 -7.43 7.63
CA LYS A 64 16.06 -6.00 7.94
C LYS A 64 14.72 -5.28 8.06
N THR A 65 13.70 -5.76 7.34
CA THR A 65 12.33 -5.25 7.39
C THR A 65 11.42 -6.41 7.79
N ARG A 66 10.56 -6.18 8.79
CA ARG A 66 9.61 -7.18 9.27
C ARG A 66 8.55 -7.53 8.23
N TYR A 67 8.10 -6.52 7.49
CA TYR A 67 6.96 -6.64 6.58
C TYR A 67 7.35 -6.58 5.11
N ASP A 68 6.61 -7.33 4.31
CA ASP A 68 6.58 -7.24 2.85
C ASP A 68 5.26 -6.62 2.38
N MET A 69 5.33 -5.65 1.47
CA MET A 69 4.14 -5.12 0.80
C MET A 69 3.68 -6.06 -0.32
N ILE A 70 2.42 -6.49 -0.27
CA ILE A 70 1.85 -7.48 -1.19
C ILE A 70 0.89 -6.85 -2.19
N VAL A 71 -0.08 -6.07 -1.69
CA VAL A 71 -1.16 -5.50 -2.51
C VAL A 71 -1.31 -4.02 -2.20
N LEU A 72 -1.55 -3.25 -3.25
CA LEU A 72 -2.07 -1.89 -3.18
C LEU A 72 -3.57 -1.96 -3.37
N ASN A 73 -4.32 -1.58 -2.35
CA ASN A 73 -5.71 -1.23 -2.51
C ASN A 73 -5.74 0.27 -2.88
N GLN A 74 -5.92 0.58 -4.16
CA GLN A 74 -6.18 1.95 -4.57
C GLN A 74 -7.57 2.36 -4.10
N SER A 75 -7.70 2.73 -2.83
CA SER A 75 -8.72 3.67 -2.42
C SER A 75 -8.30 5.01 -3.02
N MET A 76 -9.05 5.47 -4.03
CA MET A 76 -8.89 6.85 -4.49
C MET A 76 -9.10 7.76 -3.28
N PRO A 77 -8.26 8.79 -3.04
CA PRO A 77 -8.49 9.74 -1.97
C PRO A 77 -9.92 10.25 -2.08
N LEU A 78 -10.69 10.26 -1.00
CA LEU A 78 -12.14 10.59 -0.99
C LEU A 78 -12.44 11.89 -1.76
N GLU A 79 -11.52 12.85 -1.70
CA GLU A 79 -11.55 14.10 -2.45
C GLU A 79 -11.61 13.84 -3.97
N THR A 80 -10.67 13.08 -4.52
CA THR A 80 -10.64 12.63 -5.92
C THR A 80 -11.73 11.62 -6.28
N ALA A 81 -12.14 10.77 -5.33
CA ALA A 81 -13.18 9.77 -5.55
C ALA A 81 -14.53 10.44 -5.86
N GLY A 82 -14.82 11.59 -5.24
CA GLY A 82 -15.97 12.42 -5.56
C GLY A 82 -15.97 12.91 -7.02
N TRP A 83 -14.87 13.53 -7.46
CA TRP A 83 -14.74 14.06 -8.83
C TRP A 83 -14.79 12.97 -9.91
N ILE A 84 -14.15 11.83 -9.69
CA ILE A 84 -14.15 10.71 -10.65
C ILE A 84 -15.53 10.02 -10.69
N SER A 85 -16.22 9.91 -9.55
CA SER A 85 -17.59 9.36 -9.51
C SER A 85 -18.58 10.26 -10.25
N ILE A 86 -18.43 11.58 -10.15
CA ILE A 86 -19.21 12.57 -10.92
C ILE A 86 -18.95 12.38 -12.41
N TRP A 87 -17.69 12.37 -12.83
CA TRP A 87 -17.31 12.16 -14.23
C TRP A 87 -17.81 10.83 -14.81
N LYS A 88 -17.69 9.72 -14.05
CA LYS A 88 -18.16 8.40 -14.48
C LYS A 88 -19.68 8.30 -14.59
N LYS A 89 -20.42 9.13 -13.84
CA LYS A 89 -21.88 9.26 -13.94
C LYS A 89 -22.28 10.10 -15.15
N GLU A 90 -21.52 11.14 -15.48
CA GLU A 90 -21.75 11.97 -16.66
C GLU A 90 -21.41 11.23 -17.97
N SER A 91 -20.31 10.47 -18.01
CA SER A 91 -19.93 9.70 -19.20
C SER A 91 -20.83 8.48 -19.51
N LYS A 92 -21.70 8.08 -18.57
CA LYS A 92 -22.71 7.01 -18.80
C LYS A 92 -24.02 7.53 -19.39
N ASN A 93 -24.19 8.84 -19.52
CA ASN A 93 -25.37 9.47 -20.12
C ASN A 93 -25.08 10.06 -21.52
N ILE A 94 -24.02 9.57 -22.18
CA ILE A 94 -23.70 9.83 -23.59
C ILE A 94 -23.68 8.50 -24.33
#